data_AF-G5GAR8-F1
#
_entry.id   AF-G5GAR8-F1
#
_cell.length_a   1.000
_cell.length_b   1.000
_cell.length_c   1.000
_cell.angle_alpha   90.00
_cell.angle_beta   90.00
_cell.angle_gamma   90.00
#
_symmetry.space_group_name_H-M   'P 1'
#
loop_
_entity.id
_entity.type
_entity.pdbx_description
1 polymer ?
#
loop_
_entity_poly.entity_id
_entity_poly.type
_entity_poly.pdbx_seq_one_letter_code
_entity_poly.pdbx_strand_id
1 'polypeptide(L)'
;MKRIKSILLAIAMLLAAPAFFTSCQEDAPEINYTMNVSVINDFTKVVEAINNGFLKNEEAIKKLTETIDKMNTDQKTKLQAIIDVLTSVNATLETKLTTIEAAMKAQTLTLESKLTLLETAIKNQTLKQEEMADKLITAINNLQGSMEAKIEAITEAINNVNTTLQSKLALIEAAIKAQTLSLEAKLDLIEAAIKALPDYSSQLAAIKTAIENLPDYGDKLAAIEAAIKAMPNYSDKFDAVTTALNAMKAQIEALGTGQASIVEAINNTTAAINALIAAVNSDNTSAAAALAQIIQKLEELKNKIGGGGSTPAAEYVDLGLPSGLKWAKCNLGATKPEEFGNYYAWGETEPKTEYTWDNYKWGTKDNQTKYNATDGKTVLDPEDDAATVKLGSPWRMPTIDEIQELINNCTWTWTTKDGINGYEVKGKNGNAIFLPGAGGKGPDISTTSKWGRYWSSSLYAKRSNDSNYFFFASDEYTLGLIDRHYGFTIRPVRP
;
A
#
# COMPACT_ATOMS: atom_id res chain seq x y z
N MET A 1 19.35 -43.33 71.97
CA MET A 1 18.08 -42.60 71.87
C MET A 1 18.37 -41.12 72.03
N LYS A 2 18.12 -40.36 70.95
CA LYS A 2 18.28 -38.90 70.84
C LYS A 2 17.03 -38.22 71.41
N ARG A 3 17.19 -37.13 72.18
CA ARG A 3 16.27 -35.97 72.22
C ARG A 3 16.70 -34.95 73.28
N ILE A 4 17.13 -33.77 72.84
CA ILE A 4 17.05 -32.45 73.53
C ILE A 4 16.98 -31.45 72.35
N LYS A 5 15.87 -30.79 71.97
CA LYS A 5 15.03 -29.71 72.56
C LYS A 5 15.73 -28.34 72.77
N SER A 6 15.30 -27.40 71.91
CA SER A 6 15.05 -25.95 72.11
C SER A 6 16.15 -24.90 71.85
N ILE A 7 15.65 -23.70 71.44
CA ILE A 7 16.24 -22.33 71.43
C ILE A 7 16.77 -21.89 70.04
N LEU A 8 16.07 -20.99 69.31
CA LEU A 8 16.19 -19.51 69.32
C LEU A 8 17.56 -19.00 68.82
N LEU A 9 17.53 -18.24 67.71
CA LEU A 9 18.40 -17.10 67.36
C LEU A 9 19.87 -17.11 67.85
N ALA A 10 20.83 -17.40 66.97
CA ALA A 10 22.20 -16.85 67.03
C ALA A 10 23.05 -17.25 65.81
N ILE A 11 23.34 -16.31 64.91
CA ILE A 11 24.66 -16.21 64.26
C ILE A 11 25.14 -14.78 64.50
N ALA A 12 26.32 -14.73 65.10
CA ALA A 12 26.83 -13.66 65.94
C ALA A 12 27.33 -12.43 65.17
N MET A 13 27.04 -11.24 65.73
CA MET A 13 27.88 -10.06 65.58
C MET A 13 29.23 -10.33 66.23
N LEU A 14 30.31 -10.19 65.46
CA LEU A 14 31.67 -10.15 65.97
C LEU A 14 31.93 -8.73 66.50
N LEU A 15 31.80 -8.53 67.82
CA LEU A 15 32.33 -7.35 68.50
C LEU A 15 33.71 -7.73 69.05
N ALA A 16 34.76 -7.17 68.44
CA ALA A 16 36.09 -7.11 69.03
C ALA A 16 36.44 -5.63 69.24
N ALA A 17 36.33 -5.18 70.50
CA ALA A 17 36.99 -3.97 70.98
C ALA A 17 38.42 -4.33 71.40
N PRO A 18 39.46 -3.55 71.01
CA PRO A 18 40.82 -3.83 71.45
C PRO A 18 41.14 -3.12 72.78
N ALA A 19 41.50 -3.91 73.79
CA ALA A 19 42.28 -3.45 74.93
C ALA A 19 43.76 -3.77 74.68
N PHE A 20 44.61 -2.74 74.66
CA PHE A 20 46.06 -2.82 74.52
C PHE A 20 46.74 -3.28 75.82
N PHE A 21 47.85 -4.03 75.74
CA PHE A 21 49.09 -3.99 76.57
C PHE A 21 50.05 -5.12 76.10
N THR A 22 50.93 -4.89 75.12
CA THR A 22 52.39 -4.61 75.18
C THR A 22 53.30 -5.64 75.90
N SER A 23 54.11 -6.40 75.14
CA SER A 23 55.59 -6.37 75.26
C SER A 23 56.30 -7.10 74.09
N CYS A 24 57.23 -6.36 73.45
CA CYS A 24 58.42 -6.70 72.62
C CYS A 24 58.38 -7.90 71.64
N GLN A 25 58.27 -7.71 70.32
CA GLN A 25 59.23 -7.20 69.29
C GLN A 25 60.00 -8.32 68.58
N GLU A 26 59.45 -8.76 67.45
CA GLU A 26 60.17 -9.39 66.34
C GLU A 26 59.47 -8.92 65.05
N ASP A 27 60.22 -8.28 64.14
CA ASP A 27 59.71 -7.71 62.88
C ASP A 27 59.29 -8.83 61.92
N ALA A 28 58.05 -9.33 62.08
CA ALA A 28 57.36 -10.13 61.08
C ALA A 28 56.57 -9.20 60.13
N PRO A 29 56.61 -9.40 58.80
CA PRO A 29 55.83 -8.59 57.88
C PRO A 29 54.33 -8.70 58.22
N GLU A 30 53.66 -7.56 58.31
CA GLU A 30 52.22 -7.47 58.54
C GLU A 30 51.50 -8.06 57.31
N ILE A 31 51.12 -9.34 57.38
CA ILE A 31 50.37 -10.00 56.30
C ILE A 31 48.91 -9.58 56.42
N ASN A 32 48.55 -8.48 55.75
CA ASN A 32 47.17 -8.08 55.57
C ASN A 32 46.45 -9.07 54.63
N TYR A 33 45.76 -10.06 55.19
CA TYR A 33 44.88 -10.93 54.42
C TYR A 33 43.57 -10.20 54.12
N THR A 34 43.43 -9.68 52.89
CA THR A 34 42.11 -9.32 52.37
C THR A 34 41.37 -10.60 52.02
N MET A 35 40.49 -11.08 52.90
CA MET A 35 39.53 -12.14 52.54
C MET A 35 38.47 -11.55 51.60
N ASN A 36 38.70 -11.68 50.28
CA ASN A 36 37.66 -11.49 49.29
C ASN A 36 36.75 -12.73 49.31
N VAL A 37 35.68 -12.70 50.11
CA VAL A 37 34.64 -13.73 50.07
C VAL A 37 33.73 -13.41 48.89
N SER A 38 33.90 -14.10 47.75
CA SER A 38 32.89 -14.11 46.71
C SER A 38 31.82 -15.15 47.07
N VAL A 39 30.62 -14.68 47.44
CA VAL A 39 29.45 -15.56 47.53
C VAL A 39 28.95 -15.76 46.10
N ILE A 40 29.37 -16.85 45.45
CA ILE A 40 28.75 -17.29 44.21
C ILE A 40 27.42 -17.93 44.61
N ASN A 41 26.32 -17.23 44.35
CA ASN A 41 24.98 -17.78 44.53
C ASN A 41 24.75 -18.80 43.40
N ASP A 42 25.10 -20.07 43.62
CA ASP A 42 24.85 -21.14 42.66
C ASP A 42 23.49 -21.81 42.94
N PHE A 43 22.75 -22.14 41.88
CA PHE A 43 21.45 -22.81 42.02
C PHE A 43 21.59 -24.27 42.49
N THR A 44 22.82 -24.78 42.57
CA THR A 44 23.17 -26.19 42.77
C THR A 44 22.45 -26.80 43.98
N LYS A 45 22.58 -26.20 45.16
CA LYS A 45 21.98 -26.76 46.39
C LYS A 45 20.44 -26.73 46.39
N VAL A 46 19.84 -25.72 45.77
CA VAL A 46 18.38 -25.60 45.68
C VAL A 46 17.83 -26.58 44.65
N VAL A 47 18.50 -26.72 43.51
CA VAL A 47 18.20 -27.71 42.46
C VAL A 47 18.31 -29.14 42.99
N GLU A 48 19.38 -29.47 43.74
CA GLU A 48 19.54 -30.77 44.38
C GLU A 48 18.41 -31.07 45.37
N ALA A 49 18.00 -30.10 46.16
CA ALA A 49 16.92 -30.27 47.13
C ALA A 49 15.54 -30.47 46.45
N ILE A 50 15.30 -29.85 45.28
CA ILE A 50 14.09 -30.07 44.48
C ILE A 50 14.13 -31.45 43.84
N ASN A 51 15.23 -31.81 43.17
CA ASN A 51 15.40 -33.11 42.51
C ASN A 51 15.20 -34.29 43.49
N ASN A 52 15.66 -34.12 44.74
CA ASN A 52 15.51 -35.13 45.79
C ASN A 52 14.15 -35.07 46.52
N GLY A 53 13.23 -34.19 46.10
CA GLY A 53 11.88 -34.05 46.65
C GLY A 53 11.81 -33.43 48.06
N PHE A 54 12.91 -32.87 48.57
CA PHE A 54 12.96 -32.19 49.88
C PHE A 54 12.27 -30.81 49.86
N LEU A 55 12.19 -30.19 48.69
CA LEU A 55 11.55 -28.89 48.46
C LEU A 55 10.47 -29.06 47.39
N LYS A 56 9.20 -28.83 47.75
CA LYS A 56 8.07 -28.95 46.84
C LYS A 56 7.62 -27.57 46.34
N ASN A 57 7.42 -27.49 45.02
CA ASN A 57 6.83 -26.45 44.18
C ASN A 57 6.70 -25.05 44.78
N GLU A 58 5.77 -24.76 45.68
CA GLU A 58 5.58 -23.39 46.18
C GLU A 58 6.78 -22.85 47.01
N GLU A 59 7.34 -23.68 47.90
CA GLU A 59 8.51 -23.29 48.71
C GLU A 59 9.78 -23.23 47.85
N ALA A 60 9.88 -24.12 46.86
CA ALA A 60 10.97 -24.14 45.88
C ALA A 60 10.97 -22.87 45.02
N ILE A 61 9.81 -22.50 44.46
CA ILE A 61 9.62 -21.27 43.68
C ILE A 61 10.03 -20.06 44.53
N LYS A 62 9.53 -19.95 45.76
CA LYS A 62 9.84 -18.82 46.64
C LYS A 62 11.35 -18.69 46.90
N LYS A 63 12.02 -19.78 47.27
CA LYS A 63 13.47 -19.75 47.54
C LYS A 63 14.28 -19.42 46.29
N LEU A 64 13.91 -19.96 45.13
CA LEU A 64 14.55 -19.64 43.86
C LEU A 64 14.34 -18.17 43.47
N THR A 65 13.13 -17.64 43.61
CA THR A 65 12.82 -16.22 43.35
C THR A 65 13.65 -15.30 44.25
N GLU A 66 13.68 -15.56 45.56
CA GLU A 66 14.51 -14.80 46.49
C GLU A 66 16.01 -14.89 46.16
N THR A 67 16.45 -16.06 45.69
CA THR A 67 17.84 -16.28 45.27
C THR A 67 18.17 -15.42 44.07
N ILE A 68 17.33 -15.42 43.03
CA ILE A 68 17.48 -14.58 41.83
C ILE A 68 17.51 -13.09 42.19
N ASP A 69 16.61 -12.67 43.09
CA ASP A 69 16.52 -11.26 43.51
C ASP A 69 17.71 -10.80 44.36
N LYS A 70 18.32 -11.70 45.13
CA LYS A 70 19.53 -11.41 45.90
C LYS A 70 20.82 -11.52 45.09
N MET A 71 20.79 -12.05 43.86
CA MET A 71 21.99 -12.10 43.01
C MET A 71 22.48 -10.67 42.74
N ASN A 72 23.67 -10.33 43.24
CA ASN A 72 24.30 -9.03 43.00
C ASN A 72 25.26 -9.12 41.80
N THR A 73 24.71 -9.41 40.62
CA THR A 73 25.44 -9.53 39.36
C THR A 73 24.60 -8.94 38.21
N ASP A 74 25.21 -8.75 37.05
CA ASP A 74 24.54 -8.17 35.89
C ASP A 74 23.44 -9.11 35.32
N GLN A 75 22.53 -8.54 34.52
CA GLN A 75 21.39 -9.28 33.96
C GLN A 75 21.82 -10.50 33.14
N LYS A 76 22.92 -10.39 32.38
CA LYS A 76 23.41 -11.48 31.52
C LYS A 76 23.90 -12.64 32.37
N THR A 77 24.66 -12.36 33.42
CA THR A 77 25.14 -13.39 34.36
C THR A 77 23.98 -14.04 35.13
N LYS A 78 22.99 -13.26 35.58
CA LYS A 78 21.77 -13.80 36.20
C LYS A 78 21.03 -14.74 35.26
N LEU A 79 20.77 -14.29 34.04
CA LEU A 79 20.04 -15.04 33.03
C LEU A 79 20.77 -16.33 32.66
N GLN A 80 22.10 -16.28 32.49
CA GLN A 80 22.91 -17.45 32.15
C GLN A 80 22.81 -18.54 33.23
N ALA A 81 22.91 -18.17 34.51
CA ALA A 81 22.80 -19.14 35.60
C ALA A 81 21.44 -19.87 35.61
N ILE A 82 20.36 -19.20 35.17
CA ILE A 82 19.03 -19.80 35.04
C ILE A 82 18.97 -20.70 33.79
N ILE A 83 19.56 -20.28 32.67
CA ILE A 83 19.66 -21.08 31.43
C ILE A 83 20.48 -22.36 31.66
N ASP A 84 21.52 -22.31 32.48
CA ASP A 84 22.34 -23.48 32.84
C ASP A 84 21.49 -24.56 33.53
N VAL A 85 20.53 -24.17 34.38
CA VAL A 85 19.56 -25.11 34.99
C VAL A 85 18.64 -25.71 33.92
N LEU A 86 18.16 -24.92 32.96
CA LEU A 86 17.30 -25.39 31.87
C LEU A 86 17.98 -26.37 30.93
N THR A 87 19.27 -26.16 30.67
CA THR A 87 20.07 -26.98 29.75
C THR A 87 20.73 -28.17 30.44
N SER A 88 20.82 -28.16 31.78
CA SER A 88 21.38 -29.27 32.55
C SER A 88 20.62 -30.58 32.30
N VAL A 89 21.41 -31.63 32.03
CA VAL A 89 20.91 -33.02 31.94
C VAL A 89 20.57 -33.59 33.32
N ASN A 90 21.10 -32.99 34.38
CA ASN A 90 20.88 -33.41 35.76
C ASN A 90 19.66 -32.74 36.41
N ALA A 91 19.02 -31.77 35.74
CA ALA A 91 17.80 -31.13 36.20
C ALA A 91 16.57 -31.88 35.65
N THR A 92 15.64 -32.25 36.53
CA THR A 92 14.36 -32.84 36.12
C THR A 92 13.46 -31.81 35.43
N LEU A 93 12.46 -32.26 34.67
CA LEU A 93 11.47 -31.37 34.06
C LEU A 93 10.76 -30.49 35.11
N GLU A 94 10.40 -31.07 36.26
CA GLU A 94 9.78 -30.34 37.38
C GLU A 94 10.70 -29.23 37.89
N THR A 95 11.99 -29.50 38.04
CA THR A 95 12.98 -28.48 38.44
C THR A 95 13.10 -27.36 37.41
N LYS A 96 13.09 -27.70 36.11
CA LYS A 96 13.14 -26.71 35.03
C LYS A 96 11.91 -25.81 35.02
N LEU A 97 10.71 -26.39 35.15
CA LEU A 97 9.45 -25.63 35.22
C LEU A 97 9.37 -24.76 36.46
N THR A 98 9.80 -25.27 37.61
CA THR A 98 9.88 -24.52 38.88
C THR A 98 10.82 -23.32 38.75
N THR A 99 11.96 -23.51 38.09
CA THR A 99 12.95 -22.46 37.86
C THR A 99 12.42 -21.37 36.94
N ILE A 100 11.68 -21.74 35.89
CA ILE A 100 10.99 -20.77 35.00
C ILE A 100 9.97 -19.95 35.80
N GLU A 101 9.13 -20.62 36.59
CA GLU A 101 8.11 -19.95 37.40
C GLU A 101 8.73 -18.98 38.41
N ALA A 102 9.84 -19.39 39.05
CA ALA A 102 10.60 -18.55 39.95
C ALA A 102 11.20 -17.32 39.26
N ALA A 103 11.75 -17.50 38.05
CA ALA A 103 12.29 -16.42 37.24
C ALA A 103 11.21 -15.44 36.78
N MET A 104 10.00 -15.90 36.46
CA MET A 104 8.89 -15.00 36.11
C MET A 104 8.49 -14.12 37.30
N LYS A 105 8.53 -14.65 38.52
CA LYS A 105 8.21 -13.92 39.75
C LYS A 105 9.33 -13.02 40.27
N ALA A 106 10.57 -13.23 39.83
CA ALA A 106 11.71 -12.42 40.24
C ALA A 106 11.56 -10.97 39.79
N GLN A 107 11.90 -10.03 40.67
CA GLN A 107 11.73 -8.60 40.44
C GLN A 107 12.97 -7.97 39.80
N THR A 108 14.15 -8.52 40.11
CA THR A 108 15.41 -7.98 39.61
C THR A 108 15.76 -8.45 38.20
N LEU A 109 14.96 -9.35 37.62
CA LEU A 109 15.12 -9.81 36.24
C LEU A 109 14.23 -8.96 35.33
N THR A 110 14.81 -8.38 34.29
CA THR A 110 14.08 -7.56 33.30
C THR A 110 13.09 -8.40 32.50
N LEU A 111 12.04 -7.77 31.96
CA LEU A 111 11.10 -8.44 31.06
C LEU A 111 11.80 -8.98 29.79
N GLU A 112 12.79 -8.27 29.26
CA GLU A 112 13.61 -8.75 28.15
C GLU A 112 14.32 -10.07 28.50
N SER A 113 15.00 -10.12 29.65
CA SER A 113 15.69 -11.33 30.10
C SER A 113 14.71 -12.49 30.35
N LYS A 114 13.52 -12.19 30.88
CA LYS A 114 12.44 -13.17 31.04
C LYS A 114 11.95 -13.72 29.69
N LEU A 115 11.80 -12.88 28.67
CA LEU A 115 11.43 -13.32 27.32
C LEU A 115 12.50 -14.24 26.72
N THR A 116 13.79 -13.86 26.80
CA THR A 116 14.90 -14.71 26.33
C THR A 116 14.92 -16.08 27.02
N LEU A 117 14.59 -16.12 28.32
CA LEU A 117 14.48 -17.36 29.06
C LEU A 117 13.35 -18.25 28.52
N LEU A 118 12.17 -17.69 28.28
CA LEU A 118 11.00 -18.42 27.76
C LEU A 118 11.26 -18.91 26.33
N GLU A 119 11.89 -18.11 25.48
CA GLU A 119 12.30 -18.54 24.14
C GLU A 119 13.28 -19.72 24.20
N THR A 120 14.24 -19.67 25.11
CA THR A 120 15.18 -20.79 25.35
C THR A 120 14.45 -22.04 25.85
N ALA A 121 13.51 -21.89 26.77
CA ALA A 121 12.71 -23.00 27.28
C ALA A 121 11.86 -23.67 26.18
N ILE A 122 11.29 -22.88 25.26
CA ILE A 122 10.54 -23.39 24.10
C ILE A 122 11.45 -24.12 23.12
N LYS A 123 12.61 -23.54 22.78
CA LYS A 123 13.62 -24.19 21.93
C LYS A 123 14.07 -25.53 22.49
N ASN A 124 14.21 -25.60 23.82
CA ASN A 124 14.58 -26.82 24.55
C ASN A 124 13.37 -27.75 24.81
N GLN A 125 12.19 -27.46 24.27
CA GLN A 125 10.95 -28.22 24.46
C GLN A 125 10.55 -28.42 25.94
N THR A 126 11.04 -27.54 26.83
CA THR A 126 10.65 -27.51 28.25
C THR A 126 9.28 -26.85 28.44
N LEU A 127 8.95 -25.91 27.55
CA LEU A 127 7.64 -25.28 27.44
C LEU A 127 7.13 -25.41 26.02
N LYS A 128 5.80 -25.44 25.87
CA LYS A 128 5.15 -25.23 24.59
C LYS A 128 4.92 -23.75 24.34
N GLN A 129 4.73 -23.41 23.07
CA GLN A 129 4.56 -22.04 22.63
C GLN A 129 3.31 -21.38 23.23
N GLU A 130 2.22 -22.13 23.35
CA GLU A 130 0.95 -21.68 23.92
C GLU A 130 1.03 -21.36 25.42
N GLU A 131 2.03 -21.88 26.13
CA GLU A 131 2.22 -21.64 27.57
C GLU A 131 2.96 -20.33 27.87
N MET A 132 3.53 -19.68 26.85
CA MET A 132 4.35 -18.47 27.00
C MET A 132 3.54 -17.29 27.58
N ALA A 133 2.33 -17.06 27.07
CA ALA A 133 1.49 -15.96 27.52
C ALA A 133 1.15 -16.10 29.02
N ASP A 134 0.83 -17.31 29.49
CA ASP A 134 0.52 -17.57 30.90
C ASP A 134 1.72 -17.27 31.81
N LYS A 135 2.93 -17.62 31.39
CA LYS A 135 4.16 -17.27 32.14
C LYS A 135 4.40 -15.76 32.18
N LEU A 136 4.12 -15.06 31.09
CA LEU A 136 4.23 -13.60 31.03
C LEU A 136 3.15 -12.90 31.87
N ILE A 137 1.95 -13.46 32.00
CA ILE A 137 0.91 -12.95 32.92
C ILE A 137 1.44 -12.97 34.36
N THR A 138 2.07 -14.08 34.77
CA THR A 138 2.73 -14.16 36.08
C THR A 138 3.78 -13.07 36.22
N ALA A 139 4.65 -12.87 35.22
CA ALA A 139 5.68 -11.85 35.27
C ALA A 139 5.12 -10.43 35.43
N ILE A 140 4.11 -10.06 34.64
CA ILE A 140 3.49 -8.74 34.66
C ILE A 140 2.75 -8.49 35.98
N ASN A 141 2.04 -9.49 36.50
CA ASN A 141 1.36 -9.37 37.79
C ASN A 141 2.34 -9.19 38.97
N ASN A 142 3.59 -9.63 38.83
CA ASN A 142 4.62 -9.48 39.86
C ASN A 142 5.57 -8.28 39.64
N LEU A 143 5.34 -7.45 38.61
CA LEU A 143 6.07 -6.20 38.46
C LEU A 143 5.76 -5.26 39.63
N GLN A 144 6.81 -4.63 40.16
CA GLN A 144 6.72 -3.61 41.20
C GLN A 144 6.88 -2.20 40.62
N GLY A 145 6.69 -1.19 41.46
CA GLY A 145 6.73 0.22 41.06
C GLY A 145 5.34 0.80 40.81
N SER A 146 5.33 2.08 40.41
CA SER A 146 4.10 2.79 40.03
C SER A 146 3.51 2.21 38.74
N MET A 147 2.29 2.58 38.40
CA MET A 147 1.67 2.13 37.15
C MET A 147 2.50 2.56 35.93
N GLU A 148 3.04 3.77 35.98
CA GLU A 148 3.89 4.34 34.93
C GLU A 148 5.17 3.50 34.75
N ALA A 149 5.84 3.14 35.85
CA ALA A 149 7.04 2.31 35.79
C ALA A 149 6.75 0.91 35.22
N LYS A 150 5.58 0.34 35.53
CA LYS A 150 5.16 -0.95 34.96
C LYS A 150 4.87 -0.84 33.46
N ILE A 151 4.17 0.21 33.03
CA ILE A 151 3.90 0.48 31.61
C ILE A 151 5.21 0.70 30.86
N GLU A 152 6.15 1.46 31.42
CA GLU A 152 7.46 1.71 30.84
C GLU A 152 8.23 0.41 30.61
N ALA A 153 8.33 -0.45 31.63
CA ALA A 153 9.02 -1.74 31.51
C ALA A 153 8.39 -2.66 30.44
N ILE A 154 7.05 -2.68 30.35
CA ILE A 154 6.34 -3.47 29.33
C ILE A 154 6.58 -2.88 27.94
N THR A 155 6.51 -1.55 27.81
CA THR A 155 6.70 -0.83 26.55
C THR A 155 8.12 -1.00 26.03
N GLU A 156 9.12 -0.90 26.90
CA GLU A 156 10.53 -1.15 26.56
C GLU A 156 10.72 -2.56 26.00
N ALA A 157 10.13 -3.57 26.64
CA ALA A 157 10.19 -4.95 26.17
C ALA A 157 9.45 -5.16 24.83
N ILE A 158 8.29 -4.54 24.60
CA ILE A 158 7.55 -4.60 23.32
C ILE A 158 8.35 -3.94 22.19
N ASN A 159 9.00 -2.82 22.47
CA ASN A 159 9.72 -2.03 21.47
C ASN A 159 11.14 -2.54 21.18
N ASN A 160 11.67 -3.43 22.01
CA ASN A 160 12.99 -3.99 21.81
C ASN A 160 13.08 -4.72 20.45
N VAL A 161 14.10 -4.38 19.65
CA VAL A 161 14.32 -4.91 18.31
C VAL A 161 14.73 -6.38 18.29
N ASN A 162 15.29 -6.87 19.39
CA ASN A 162 15.76 -8.27 19.51
C ASN A 162 14.67 -9.23 19.97
N THR A 163 13.52 -8.72 20.44
CA THR A 163 12.40 -9.58 20.82
C THR A 163 11.63 -10.01 19.57
N THR A 164 11.33 -11.30 19.47
CA THR A 164 10.62 -11.84 18.31
C THR A 164 9.17 -11.33 18.26
N LEU A 165 8.58 -11.24 17.06
CA LEU A 165 7.17 -10.84 16.92
C LEU A 165 6.23 -11.71 17.75
N GLN A 166 6.52 -13.01 17.82
CA GLN A 166 5.75 -13.96 18.62
C GLN A 166 5.83 -13.67 20.12
N SER A 167 7.02 -13.38 20.64
CA SER A 167 7.25 -12.95 22.02
C SER A 167 6.55 -11.61 22.33
N LYS A 168 6.56 -10.66 21.39
CA LYS A 168 5.83 -9.39 21.50
C LYS A 168 4.32 -9.62 21.61
N LEU A 169 3.75 -10.47 20.76
CA LEU A 169 2.32 -10.80 20.80
C LEU A 169 1.93 -11.48 22.11
N ALA A 170 2.73 -12.43 22.59
CA ALA A 170 2.48 -13.09 23.88
C ALA A 170 2.57 -12.11 25.06
N LEU A 171 3.49 -11.14 25.02
CA LEU A 171 3.60 -10.10 26.05
C LEU A 171 2.40 -9.14 26.03
N ILE A 172 1.91 -8.75 24.85
CA ILE A 172 0.69 -7.93 24.70
C ILE A 172 -0.53 -8.69 25.23
N GLU A 173 -0.70 -9.95 24.84
CA GLU A 173 -1.78 -10.80 25.34
C GLU A 173 -1.73 -10.91 26.87
N ALA A 174 -0.53 -11.11 27.42
CA ALA A 174 -0.31 -11.17 28.86
C ALA A 174 -0.65 -9.84 29.55
N ALA A 175 -0.27 -8.70 28.98
CA ALA A 175 -0.60 -7.38 29.52
C ALA A 175 -2.12 -7.13 29.54
N ILE A 176 -2.82 -7.51 28.47
CA ILE A 176 -4.29 -7.41 28.40
C ILE A 176 -4.96 -8.28 29.48
N LYS A 177 -4.43 -9.49 29.72
CA LYS A 177 -4.95 -10.44 30.72
C LYS A 177 -4.45 -10.18 32.14
N ALA A 178 -3.43 -9.33 32.34
CA ALA A 178 -2.90 -9.02 33.65
C ALA A 178 -3.96 -8.34 34.54
N GLN A 179 -3.98 -8.70 35.82
CA GLN A 179 -4.95 -8.18 36.79
C GLN A 179 -4.45 -6.89 37.43
N THR A 180 -3.14 -6.65 37.41
CA THR A 180 -2.50 -5.50 38.05
C THR A 180 -2.49 -4.23 37.21
N LEU A 181 -2.96 -4.29 35.96
CA LEU A 181 -3.04 -3.15 35.05
C LEU A 181 -4.48 -2.62 34.97
N SER A 182 -4.63 -1.29 34.95
CA SER A 182 -5.92 -0.63 34.70
C SER A 182 -6.37 -0.81 33.25
N LEU A 183 -7.64 -0.57 32.96
CA LEU A 183 -8.15 -0.61 31.59
C LEU A 183 -7.48 0.44 30.69
N GLU A 184 -7.28 1.65 31.21
CA GLU A 184 -6.58 2.74 30.52
C GLU A 184 -5.14 2.34 30.15
N ALA A 185 -4.37 1.81 31.13
CA ALA A 185 -3.02 1.31 30.88
C ALA A 185 -2.97 0.20 29.82
N LYS A 186 -3.99 -0.67 29.77
CA LYS A 186 -4.10 -1.71 28.73
C LYS A 186 -4.35 -1.10 27.35
N LEU A 187 -5.19 -0.08 27.25
CA LEU A 187 -5.46 0.62 25.99
C LEU A 187 -4.22 1.37 25.50
N ASP A 188 -3.50 2.06 26.40
CA ASP A 188 -2.25 2.75 26.07
C ASP A 188 -1.19 1.79 25.54
N LEU A 189 -1.06 0.61 26.15
CA LEU A 189 -0.15 -0.43 25.67
C LEU A 189 -0.55 -1.00 24.31
N ILE A 190 -1.85 -1.13 24.02
CA ILE A 190 -2.34 -1.54 22.70
C ILE A 190 -2.02 -0.44 21.67
N GLU A 191 -2.27 0.83 21.99
CA GLU A 191 -1.96 1.96 21.09
C GLU A 191 -0.45 2.06 20.83
N ALA A 192 0.38 1.97 21.87
CA ALA A 192 1.82 1.97 21.75
C ALA A 192 2.32 0.79 20.89
N ALA A 193 1.77 -0.41 21.10
CA ALA A 193 2.09 -1.58 20.30
C ALA A 193 1.70 -1.40 18.82
N ILE A 194 0.52 -0.82 18.54
CA ILE A 194 0.07 -0.52 17.18
C ILE A 194 1.01 0.50 16.51
N LYS A 195 1.40 1.56 17.23
CA LYS A 195 2.38 2.56 16.73
C LYS A 195 3.77 1.98 16.50
N ALA A 196 4.15 0.97 17.29
CA ALA A 196 5.44 0.28 17.18
C ALA A 196 5.46 -0.84 16.13
N LEU A 197 4.30 -1.19 15.55
CA LEU A 197 4.29 -2.03 14.35
C LEU A 197 5.13 -1.34 13.27
N PRO A 198 6.00 -2.07 12.56
CA PRO A 198 6.81 -1.46 11.53
C PRO A 198 5.93 -0.73 10.52
N ASP A 199 6.23 0.53 10.25
CA ASP A 199 5.59 1.26 9.16
C ASP A 199 6.07 0.66 7.83
N TYR A 200 5.27 -0.27 7.33
CA TYR A 200 5.52 -0.92 6.06
C TYR A 200 5.23 0.00 4.88
N SER A 201 4.84 1.27 5.05
CA SER A 201 4.51 2.17 3.94
C SER A 201 5.67 2.32 2.96
N SER A 202 6.91 2.35 3.44
CA SER A 202 8.10 2.42 2.58
C SER A 202 8.38 1.09 1.86
N GLN A 203 8.25 -0.04 2.54
CA GLN A 203 8.35 -1.38 1.94
C GLN A 203 7.20 -1.65 0.97
N LEU A 204 6.00 -1.14 1.26
CA LEU A 204 4.81 -1.23 0.42
C LEU A 204 4.95 -0.31 -0.79
N ALA A 205 5.54 0.87 -0.65
CA ALA A 205 5.92 1.73 -1.77
C ALA A 205 7.00 1.07 -2.63
N ALA A 206 8.02 0.45 -2.02
CA ALA A 206 9.04 -0.29 -2.75
C ALA A 206 8.48 -1.56 -3.42
N ILE A 207 7.54 -2.27 -2.79
CA ILE A 207 6.79 -3.38 -3.38
C ILE A 207 5.88 -2.87 -4.49
N LYS A 208 5.21 -1.73 -4.32
CA LYS A 208 4.41 -1.08 -5.37
C LYS A 208 5.27 -0.71 -6.56
N THR A 209 6.42 -0.08 -6.34
CA THR A 209 7.41 0.20 -7.39
C THR A 209 7.98 -1.09 -7.98
N ALA A 210 8.21 -2.14 -7.19
CA ALA A 210 8.63 -3.44 -7.70
C ALA A 210 7.52 -4.14 -8.49
N ILE A 211 6.23 -3.95 -8.15
CA ILE A 211 5.03 -4.40 -8.86
C ILE A 211 4.83 -3.61 -10.16
N GLU A 212 5.03 -2.28 -10.12
CA GLU A 212 5.10 -1.41 -11.31
C GLU A 212 6.26 -1.81 -12.24
N ASN A 213 7.30 -2.41 -11.67
CA ASN A 213 8.47 -2.95 -12.38
C ASN A 213 8.45 -4.49 -12.53
N LEU A 214 7.37 -5.19 -12.15
CA LEU A 214 7.18 -6.61 -12.48
C LEU A 214 6.93 -6.70 -13.99
N PRO A 215 7.40 -7.76 -14.69
CA PRO A 215 7.34 -7.81 -16.14
C PRO A 215 5.92 -7.61 -16.66
N ASP A 216 5.84 -6.53 -17.41
CA ASP A 216 4.73 -5.96 -18.14
C ASP A 216 4.02 -7.06 -18.95
N TYR A 217 2.68 -7.07 -18.92
CA TYR A 217 1.91 -7.88 -19.86
C TYR A 217 2.27 -7.49 -21.31
N GLY A 218 2.77 -6.27 -21.54
CA GLY A 218 3.46 -5.82 -22.74
C GLY A 218 4.77 -6.55 -23.05
N ASP A 219 5.63 -6.87 -22.08
CA ASP A 219 6.85 -7.66 -22.28
C ASP A 219 6.54 -9.14 -22.56
N LYS A 220 5.49 -9.70 -21.95
CA LYS A 220 5.03 -11.07 -22.26
C LYS A 220 4.36 -11.13 -23.63
N LEU A 221 3.59 -10.09 -24.01
CA LEU A 221 3.00 -9.99 -25.35
C LEU A 221 4.07 -9.73 -26.41
N ALA A 222 5.09 -8.92 -26.11
CA ALA A 222 6.26 -8.70 -26.95
C ALA A 222 7.15 -9.93 -27.04
N ALA A 223 7.29 -10.71 -25.96
CA ALA A 223 7.97 -12.01 -25.97
C ALA A 223 7.17 -13.06 -26.75
N ILE A 224 5.85 -13.05 -26.67
CA ILE A 224 4.96 -13.88 -27.51
C ILE A 224 5.07 -13.43 -28.98
N GLU A 225 5.08 -12.13 -29.27
CA GLU A 225 5.27 -11.56 -30.61
C GLU A 225 6.65 -11.88 -31.19
N ALA A 226 7.70 -11.81 -30.36
CA ALA A 226 9.07 -12.17 -30.72
C ALA A 226 9.23 -13.68 -30.92
N ALA A 227 8.64 -14.51 -30.07
CA ALA A 227 8.60 -15.96 -30.23
C ALA A 227 7.83 -16.34 -31.52
N ILE A 228 6.72 -15.65 -31.80
CA ILE A 228 5.93 -15.79 -33.03
C ILE A 228 6.76 -15.43 -34.28
N LYS A 229 7.52 -14.33 -34.24
CA LYS A 229 8.43 -13.91 -35.33
C LYS A 229 9.60 -14.87 -35.55
N ALA A 230 10.01 -15.61 -34.51
CA ALA A 230 11.21 -16.45 -34.53
C ALA A 230 10.98 -17.93 -34.91
N MET A 231 9.75 -18.37 -35.20
CA MET A 231 9.43 -19.81 -35.22
C MET A 231 9.24 -20.44 -36.62
N PRO A 232 9.91 -21.58 -36.89
CA PRO A 232 9.63 -22.45 -38.03
C PRO A 232 8.78 -23.67 -37.59
N ASN A 233 7.72 -23.97 -38.35
CA ASN A 233 6.77 -25.11 -38.20
C ASN A 233 5.66 -24.90 -37.13
N TYR A 234 4.41 -25.30 -37.44
CA TYR A 234 3.22 -24.53 -37.04
C TYR A 234 2.12 -25.24 -36.21
N SER A 235 2.05 -26.58 -36.07
CA SER A 235 0.88 -27.22 -35.39
C SER A 235 0.87 -27.09 -33.85
N ASP A 236 1.93 -27.50 -33.17
CA ASP A 236 1.95 -27.67 -31.70
C ASP A 236 2.02 -26.33 -30.93
N LYS A 237 2.28 -25.23 -31.66
CA LYS A 237 2.53 -23.89 -31.12
C LYS A 237 1.27 -23.06 -31.01
N PHE A 238 0.25 -23.35 -31.81
CA PHE A 238 -1.01 -22.63 -31.70
C PHE A 238 -1.87 -23.10 -30.52
N ASP A 239 -1.76 -24.37 -30.14
CA ASP A 239 -2.40 -24.91 -28.94
C ASP A 239 -1.92 -24.20 -27.67
N ALA A 240 -0.63 -23.87 -27.59
CA ALA A 240 -0.06 -23.11 -26.48
C ALA A 240 -0.66 -21.69 -26.34
N VAL A 241 -0.97 -21.03 -27.46
CA VAL A 241 -1.62 -19.70 -27.47
C VAL A 241 -3.06 -19.82 -26.96
N THR A 242 -3.80 -20.82 -27.42
CA THR A 242 -5.17 -21.10 -26.96
C THR A 242 -5.21 -21.45 -25.47
N THR A 243 -4.25 -22.25 -24.97
CA THR A 243 -4.12 -22.55 -23.54
C THR A 243 -3.87 -21.28 -22.71
N ALA A 244 -2.98 -20.40 -23.15
CA ALA A 244 -2.67 -19.16 -22.45
C ALA A 244 -3.87 -18.19 -22.39
N LEU A 245 -4.63 -18.06 -23.49
CA LEU A 245 -5.85 -17.24 -23.52
C LEU A 245 -6.93 -17.77 -22.57
N ASN A 246 -7.11 -19.09 -22.51
CA ASN A 246 -8.08 -19.71 -21.60
C ASN A 246 -7.68 -19.55 -20.12
N ALA A 247 -6.39 -19.60 -19.81
CA ALA A 247 -5.90 -19.33 -18.46
C ALA A 247 -6.15 -17.86 -18.04
N MET A 248 -5.94 -16.91 -18.95
CA MET A 248 -6.24 -15.49 -18.72
C MET A 248 -7.72 -15.25 -18.49
N LYS A 249 -8.59 -15.88 -19.29
CA LYS A 249 -10.04 -15.85 -19.11
C LYS A 249 -10.46 -16.30 -17.70
N ALA A 250 -9.95 -17.44 -17.24
CA ALA A 250 -10.30 -17.99 -15.93
C ALA A 250 -9.92 -17.03 -14.78
N GLN A 251 -8.81 -16.32 -14.92
CA GLN A 251 -8.40 -15.30 -13.95
C GLN A 251 -9.34 -14.09 -13.94
N ILE A 252 -9.86 -13.68 -15.11
CA ILE A 252 -10.77 -12.52 -15.23
C ILE A 252 -12.19 -12.89 -14.75
N GLU A 253 -12.67 -14.10 -15.02
CA GLU A 253 -13.95 -14.59 -14.49
C GLU A 253 -13.96 -14.64 -12.95
N ALA A 254 -12.81 -14.93 -12.33
CA ALA A 254 -12.63 -14.90 -10.88
C ALA A 254 -12.73 -13.49 -10.26
N LEU A 255 -12.64 -12.42 -11.07
CA LEU A 255 -12.79 -11.02 -10.63
C LEU A 255 -14.27 -10.57 -10.53
N GLY A 256 -15.23 -11.42 -10.91
CA GLY A 256 -16.67 -11.17 -10.77
C GLY A 256 -17.36 -10.68 -12.06
N THR A 257 -18.69 -10.59 -12.02
CA THR A 257 -19.54 -10.34 -13.19
C THR A 257 -19.35 -8.98 -13.88
N GLY A 258 -18.66 -8.04 -13.21
CA GLY A 258 -18.29 -6.73 -13.78
C GLY A 258 -17.31 -6.78 -14.96
N GLN A 259 -16.71 -7.94 -15.26
CA GLN A 259 -15.76 -8.13 -16.36
C GLN A 259 -16.33 -8.92 -17.55
N ALA A 260 -17.65 -9.11 -17.62
CA ALA A 260 -18.30 -9.98 -18.62
C ALA A 260 -17.96 -9.60 -20.08
N SER A 261 -17.84 -8.31 -20.40
CA SER A 261 -17.49 -7.82 -21.74
C SER A 261 -16.04 -8.16 -22.15
N ILE A 262 -15.12 -8.20 -21.19
CA ILE A 262 -13.73 -8.60 -21.41
C ILE A 262 -13.63 -10.11 -21.60
N VAL A 263 -14.37 -10.88 -20.79
CA VAL A 263 -14.49 -12.34 -20.94
C VAL A 263 -15.05 -12.70 -22.32
N GLU A 264 -16.08 -11.97 -22.78
CA GLU A 264 -16.66 -12.15 -24.11
C GLU A 264 -15.64 -11.81 -25.23
N ALA A 265 -14.89 -10.72 -25.09
CA ALA A 265 -13.84 -10.36 -26.05
C ALA A 265 -12.76 -11.44 -26.15
N ILE A 266 -12.32 -12.01 -25.02
CA ILE A 266 -11.34 -13.10 -24.98
C ILE A 266 -11.92 -14.35 -25.66
N ASN A 267 -13.17 -14.73 -25.37
CA ASN A 267 -13.82 -15.88 -26.01
C ASN A 267 -13.87 -15.73 -27.54
N ASN A 268 -14.25 -14.55 -28.02
CA ASN A 268 -14.34 -14.28 -29.45
C ASN A 268 -12.97 -14.34 -30.14
N THR A 269 -11.93 -13.80 -29.51
CA THR A 269 -10.56 -13.88 -30.04
C THR A 269 -10.02 -15.31 -30.03
N THR A 270 -10.25 -16.08 -28.96
CA THR A 270 -9.85 -17.49 -28.88
C THR A 270 -10.54 -18.33 -29.95
N ALA A 271 -11.84 -18.11 -30.20
CA ALA A 271 -12.59 -18.80 -31.26
C ALA A 271 -12.04 -18.48 -32.66
N ALA A 272 -11.72 -17.22 -32.94
CA ALA A 272 -11.12 -16.80 -34.20
C ALA A 272 -9.74 -17.44 -34.42
N ILE A 273 -8.92 -17.51 -33.37
CA ILE A 273 -7.61 -18.18 -33.42
C ILE A 273 -7.79 -19.68 -33.71
N ASN A 274 -8.70 -20.37 -33.01
CA ASN A 274 -8.96 -21.80 -33.25
C ASN A 274 -9.47 -22.09 -34.68
N ALA A 275 -10.27 -21.19 -35.26
CA ALA A 275 -10.70 -21.32 -36.65
C ALA A 275 -9.52 -21.19 -37.63
N LEU A 276 -8.58 -20.29 -37.36
CA LEU A 276 -7.36 -20.15 -38.15
C LEU A 276 -6.46 -21.38 -38.02
N ILE A 277 -6.37 -21.98 -36.83
CA ILE A 277 -5.65 -23.25 -36.61
C ILE A 277 -6.27 -24.38 -37.44
N ALA A 278 -7.60 -24.53 -37.37
CA ALA A 278 -8.31 -25.54 -38.13
C ALA A 278 -8.14 -25.35 -39.65
N ALA A 279 -8.12 -24.10 -40.11
CA ALA A 279 -7.87 -23.76 -41.51
C ALA A 279 -6.45 -24.11 -41.95
N VAL A 280 -5.44 -23.92 -41.09
CA VAL A 280 -4.06 -24.36 -41.36
C VAL A 280 -3.96 -25.88 -41.40
N ASN A 281 -4.55 -26.57 -40.41
CA ASN A 281 -4.50 -28.04 -40.34
C ASN A 281 -5.29 -28.73 -41.47
N SER A 282 -6.22 -28.01 -42.10
CA SER A 282 -6.98 -28.49 -43.25
C SER A 282 -6.42 -27.98 -44.58
N ASP A 283 -5.20 -27.42 -44.58
CA ASP A 283 -4.50 -26.82 -45.74
C ASP A 283 -5.28 -25.71 -46.48
N ASN A 284 -6.30 -25.13 -45.84
CA ASN A 284 -7.17 -24.08 -46.39
C ASN A 284 -6.56 -22.67 -46.26
N THR A 285 -5.51 -22.51 -45.45
CA THR A 285 -4.74 -21.26 -45.38
C THR A 285 -3.29 -21.56 -45.04
N SER A 286 -2.37 -20.72 -45.53
CA SER A 286 -0.97 -20.88 -45.17
C SER A 286 -0.75 -20.50 -43.71
N ALA A 287 0.15 -21.20 -43.05
CA ALA A 287 0.44 -20.94 -41.65
C ALA A 287 1.02 -19.53 -41.41
N ALA A 288 1.71 -18.94 -42.39
CA ALA A 288 2.17 -17.55 -42.36
C ALA A 288 1.01 -16.55 -42.43
N ALA A 289 0.00 -16.81 -43.26
CA ALA A 289 -1.19 -15.96 -43.36
C ALA A 289 -2.07 -16.06 -42.11
N ALA A 290 -2.18 -17.26 -41.52
CA ALA A 290 -2.84 -17.45 -40.24
C ALA A 290 -2.10 -16.71 -39.11
N LEU A 291 -0.77 -16.75 -39.10
CA LEU A 291 0.06 -16.06 -38.10
C LEU A 291 -0.17 -14.55 -38.10
N ALA A 292 -0.17 -13.92 -39.28
CA ALA A 292 -0.43 -12.48 -39.40
C ALA A 292 -1.81 -12.09 -38.86
N GLN A 293 -2.82 -12.91 -39.12
CA GLN A 293 -4.19 -12.69 -38.63
C GLN A 293 -4.32 -12.93 -37.12
N ILE A 294 -3.61 -13.92 -36.57
CA ILE A 294 -3.56 -14.17 -35.13
C ILE A 294 -2.96 -12.95 -34.41
N ILE A 295 -1.85 -12.40 -34.90
CA ILE A 295 -1.24 -11.18 -34.35
C ILE A 295 -2.24 -10.02 -34.36
N GLN A 296 -2.93 -9.81 -35.48
CA GLN A 296 -3.93 -8.75 -35.60
C GLN A 296 -5.07 -8.91 -34.58
N LYS A 297 -5.57 -10.13 -34.39
CA LYS A 297 -6.66 -10.43 -33.43
C LYS A 297 -6.24 -10.26 -31.97
N LEU A 298 -4.97 -10.52 -31.66
CA LEU A 298 -4.40 -10.25 -30.32
C LEU A 298 -4.24 -8.76 -30.05
N GLU A 299 -3.83 -7.95 -31.04
CA GLU A 299 -3.80 -6.48 -30.89
C GLU A 299 -5.21 -5.88 -30.77
N GLU A 300 -6.20 -6.37 -31.53
CA GLU A 300 -7.60 -5.99 -31.36
C GLU A 300 -8.11 -6.34 -29.95
N LEU A 301 -7.75 -7.51 -29.42
CA LEU A 301 -8.11 -7.92 -28.07
C LEU A 301 -7.48 -7.03 -27.01
N LYS A 302 -6.17 -6.74 -27.13
CA LYS A 302 -5.44 -5.82 -26.25
C LYS A 302 -6.13 -4.45 -26.15
N ASN A 303 -6.57 -3.91 -27.29
CA ASN A 303 -7.30 -2.64 -27.32
C ASN A 303 -8.67 -2.70 -26.63
N LYS A 304 -9.31 -3.89 -26.59
CA LYS A 304 -10.59 -4.11 -25.89
C LYS A 304 -10.42 -4.35 -24.39
N ILE A 305 -9.37 -5.06 -23.99
CA ILE A 305 -9.07 -5.37 -22.58
C ILE A 305 -8.48 -4.15 -21.86
N GLY A 306 -7.70 -3.33 -22.56
CA GLY A 306 -7.07 -2.11 -22.02
C GLY A 306 -8.01 -0.96 -21.68
N GLY A 307 -9.32 -1.20 -21.59
CA GLY A 307 -10.33 -0.16 -21.37
C GLY A 307 -10.51 0.69 -22.62
N GLY A 308 -11.55 0.42 -23.39
CA GLY A 308 -12.08 1.28 -24.44
C GLY A 308 -12.66 2.58 -23.87
N GLY A 309 -11.78 3.41 -23.36
CA GLY A 309 -11.93 4.80 -22.99
C GLY A 309 -10.54 5.38 -23.13
N SER A 310 -10.25 5.96 -24.29
CA SER A 310 -9.14 6.88 -24.40
C SER A 310 -9.23 7.89 -23.26
N THR A 311 -8.30 7.84 -22.30
CA THR A 311 -7.83 9.08 -21.67
C THR A 311 -6.55 8.96 -20.86
N PRO A 312 -5.50 9.68 -21.30
CA PRO A 312 -4.80 10.62 -20.46
C PRO A 312 -5.33 12.03 -20.75
N ALA A 313 -6.52 12.34 -20.21
CA ALA A 313 -6.88 13.72 -19.84
C ALA A 313 -7.01 13.84 -18.31
N ALA A 314 -6.58 12.84 -17.54
CA ALA A 314 -6.54 12.91 -16.08
C ALA A 314 -5.44 13.84 -15.55
N GLU A 315 -4.56 14.35 -16.43
CA GLU A 315 -3.65 15.44 -16.10
C GLU A 315 -4.23 16.78 -16.51
N TYR A 316 -4.42 17.65 -15.52
CA TYR A 316 -4.76 19.05 -15.72
C TYR A 316 -3.50 19.93 -15.63
N VAL A 317 -3.62 21.15 -16.12
CA VAL A 317 -2.67 22.24 -15.95
C VAL A 317 -3.39 23.37 -15.25
N ASP A 318 -2.84 23.78 -14.11
CA ASP A 318 -3.22 25.03 -13.46
C ASP A 318 -2.48 26.19 -14.14
N LEU A 319 -3.19 27.04 -14.87
CA LEU A 319 -2.65 28.21 -15.57
C LEU A 319 -2.62 29.46 -14.69
N GLY A 320 -2.99 29.36 -13.41
CA GLY A 320 -3.06 30.49 -12.49
C GLY A 320 -4.16 31.49 -12.88
N LEU A 321 -5.27 30.99 -13.41
CA LEU A 321 -6.43 31.81 -13.76
C LEU A 321 -7.12 32.34 -12.50
N PRO A 322 -7.69 33.55 -12.52
CA PRO A 322 -8.43 34.12 -11.38
C PRO A 322 -9.52 33.20 -10.80
N SER A 323 -10.19 32.42 -11.65
CA SER A 323 -11.20 31.43 -11.24
C SER A 323 -10.65 30.21 -10.50
N GLY A 324 -9.34 29.95 -10.56
CA GLY A 324 -8.72 28.71 -10.08
C GLY A 324 -9.01 27.47 -10.94
N LEU A 325 -9.70 27.65 -12.07
CA LEU A 325 -10.09 26.58 -12.99
C LEU A 325 -8.88 25.96 -13.68
N LYS A 326 -8.83 24.64 -13.69
CA LYS A 326 -7.74 23.86 -14.28
C LYS A 326 -8.17 23.30 -15.62
N TRP A 327 -7.26 23.34 -16.59
CA TRP A 327 -7.51 22.94 -17.97
C TRP A 327 -6.83 21.61 -18.29
N ALA A 328 -7.49 20.72 -19.04
CA ALA A 328 -6.89 19.45 -19.44
C ALA A 328 -5.65 19.65 -20.33
N LYS A 329 -4.63 18.78 -20.19
CA LYS A 329 -3.44 18.80 -21.07
C LYS A 329 -3.74 18.50 -22.53
N CYS A 330 -4.81 17.74 -22.81
CA CYS A 330 -5.17 17.25 -24.14
C CYS A 330 -6.64 17.55 -24.47
N ASN A 331 -6.97 17.56 -25.76
CA ASN A 331 -8.38 17.55 -26.21
C ASN A 331 -9.05 16.24 -25.79
N LEU A 332 -10.37 16.27 -25.63
CA LEU A 332 -11.13 15.06 -25.31
C LEU A 332 -10.94 14.01 -26.41
N GLY A 333 -10.48 12.81 -26.02
CA GLY A 333 -10.14 11.73 -26.93
C GLY A 333 -8.72 11.77 -27.53
N ALA A 334 -7.91 12.79 -27.22
CA ALA A 334 -6.49 12.84 -27.56
C ALA A 334 -5.62 12.27 -26.44
N THR A 335 -4.46 11.70 -26.80
CA THR A 335 -3.47 11.20 -25.84
C THR A 335 -2.27 12.13 -25.68
N LYS A 336 -2.05 13.04 -26.64
CA LYS A 336 -1.00 14.06 -26.59
C LYS A 336 -1.56 15.47 -26.86
N PRO A 337 -0.91 16.54 -26.37
CA PRO A 337 -1.44 17.90 -26.50
C PRO A 337 -1.65 18.36 -27.95
N GLU A 338 -0.81 17.89 -28.89
CA GLU A 338 -0.86 18.24 -30.31
C GLU A 338 -1.86 17.41 -31.14
N GLU A 339 -2.36 16.30 -30.61
CA GLU A 339 -3.37 15.49 -31.28
C GLU A 339 -4.74 16.18 -31.23
N PHE A 340 -5.51 16.08 -32.32
CA PHE A 340 -6.80 16.78 -32.44
C PHE A 340 -7.86 16.28 -31.46
N GLY A 341 -7.81 14.99 -31.10
CA GLY A 341 -8.85 14.32 -30.34
C GLY A 341 -10.09 14.04 -31.18
N ASN A 342 -11.21 13.85 -30.49
CA ASN A 342 -12.49 13.57 -31.11
C ASN A 342 -13.29 14.85 -31.38
N TYR A 343 -14.23 14.74 -32.31
CA TYR A 343 -15.18 15.79 -32.63
C TYR A 343 -16.54 15.37 -32.08
N TYR A 344 -17.30 16.34 -31.58
CA TYR A 344 -18.60 16.10 -30.98
C TYR A 344 -19.57 17.15 -31.50
N ALA A 345 -20.81 16.76 -31.79
CA ALA A 345 -21.89 17.74 -31.94
C ALA A 345 -22.25 18.28 -30.56
N TRP A 346 -22.73 19.52 -30.49
CA TRP A 346 -23.00 20.15 -29.20
C TRP A 346 -24.13 19.43 -28.46
N GLY A 347 -23.88 19.00 -27.21
CA GLY A 347 -24.82 18.19 -26.42
C GLY A 347 -24.86 16.70 -26.78
N GLU A 348 -23.95 16.22 -27.63
CA GLU A 348 -23.75 14.79 -27.89
C GLU A 348 -22.45 14.29 -27.24
N THR A 349 -22.50 13.06 -26.76
CA THR A 349 -21.42 12.46 -25.95
C THR A 349 -20.58 11.45 -26.74
N GLU A 350 -21.00 11.11 -27.96
CA GLU A 350 -20.30 10.18 -28.84
C GLU A 350 -19.91 10.86 -30.16
N PRO A 351 -18.72 10.56 -30.71
CA PRO A 351 -18.33 11.07 -32.02
C PRO A 351 -19.12 10.39 -33.15
N LYS A 352 -19.29 11.11 -34.24
CA LYS A 352 -19.93 10.63 -35.48
C LYS A 352 -18.98 10.70 -36.67
N THR A 353 -19.31 9.96 -37.73
CA THR A 353 -18.63 10.02 -39.03
C THR A 353 -19.04 11.26 -39.82
N GLU A 354 -20.33 11.61 -39.76
CA GLU A 354 -20.92 12.78 -40.40
C GLU A 354 -21.61 13.67 -39.37
N TYR A 355 -21.63 14.96 -39.62
CA TYR A 355 -22.19 15.97 -38.72
C TYR A 355 -23.18 16.80 -39.53
N THR A 356 -24.46 16.43 -39.49
CA THR A 356 -25.53 17.08 -40.24
C THR A 356 -26.74 17.28 -39.33
N TRP A 357 -27.65 18.17 -39.71
CA TRP A 357 -28.91 18.31 -38.98
C TRP A 357 -29.74 17.02 -38.98
N ASP A 358 -29.62 16.18 -40.02
CA ASP A 358 -30.36 14.92 -40.14
C ASP A 358 -29.96 13.88 -39.08
N ASN A 359 -28.73 13.95 -38.57
CA ASN A 359 -28.22 13.02 -37.58
C ASN A 359 -27.93 13.65 -36.21
N TYR A 360 -28.42 14.88 -35.98
CA TYR A 360 -28.24 15.59 -34.72
C TYR A 360 -29.25 15.10 -33.66
N LYS A 361 -28.74 14.75 -32.47
CA LYS A 361 -29.50 14.14 -31.37
C LYS A 361 -30.65 15.01 -30.90
N TRP A 362 -30.45 16.33 -30.83
CA TRP A 362 -31.40 17.27 -30.23
C TRP A 362 -32.33 17.96 -31.23
N GLY A 363 -32.53 17.36 -32.40
CA GLY A 363 -33.56 17.76 -33.36
C GLY A 363 -33.00 18.35 -34.65
N THR A 364 -33.80 19.17 -35.32
CA THR A 364 -33.47 19.77 -36.62
C THR A 364 -33.22 21.27 -36.47
N LYS A 365 -32.70 21.91 -37.53
CA LYS A 365 -32.43 23.35 -37.57
C LYS A 365 -33.57 24.21 -37.02
N ASP A 366 -34.81 23.87 -37.38
CA ASP A 366 -36.00 24.63 -37.01
C ASP A 366 -36.73 24.10 -35.77
N ASN A 367 -36.36 22.92 -35.25
CA ASN A 367 -37.06 22.28 -34.14
C ASN A 367 -36.11 21.52 -33.20
N GLN A 368 -35.77 22.15 -32.08
CA GLN A 368 -34.88 21.60 -31.06
C GLN A 368 -35.66 20.95 -29.92
N THR A 369 -35.32 19.70 -29.59
CA THR A 369 -36.02 18.94 -28.55
C THR A 369 -35.47 19.17 -27.14
N LYS A 370 -34.24 19.69 -27.00
CA LYS A 370 -33.60 20.05 -25.71
C LYS A 370 -32.75 21.32 -25.86
N TYR A 371 -32.53 22.04 -24.77
CA TYR A 371 -31.82 23.32 -24.70
C TYR A 371 -32.50 24.36 -25.59
N ASN A 372 -33.77 24.62 -25.31
CA ASN A 372 -34.65 25.48 -26.12
C ASN A 372 -35.41 26.47 -25.23
N ALA A 373 -36.22 27.34 -25.84
CA ALA A 373 -36.96 28.36 -25.09
C ALA A 373 -37.93 27.78 -24.03
N THR A 374 -38.39 26.54 -24.23
CA THR A 374 -39.33 25.87 -23.33
C THR A 374 -38.65 25.36 -22.06
N ASP A 375 -37.46 24.76 -22.16
CA ASP A 375 -36.72 24.27 -20.99
C ASP A 375 -35.82 25.33 -20.34
N GLY A 376 -35.54 26.43 -21.05
CA GLY A 376 -34.77 27.56 -20.55
C GLY A 376 -33.31 27.24 -20.22
N LYS A 377 -32.81 26.07 -20.64
CA LYS A 377 -31.44 25.63 -20.30
C LYS A 377 -30.43 26.30 -21.22
N THR A 378 -29.49 27.03 -20.63
CA THR A 378 -28.44 27.76 -21.36
C THR A 378 -27.05 27.17 -21.18
N VAL A 379 -26.91 26.07 -20.44
CA VAL A 379 -25.67 25.32 -20.23
C VAL A 379 -25.99 23.83 -20.34
N LEU A 380 -25.06 23.04 -20.88
CA LEU A 380 -25.22 21.58 -20.96
C LEU A 380 -25.44 20.97 -19.57
N ASP A 381 -26.41 20.05 -19.49
CA ASP A 381 -26.53 19.16 -18.34
C ASP A 381 -25.34 18.16 -18.34
N PRO A 382 -24.91 17.66 -17.16
CA PRO A 382 -23.81 16.70 -17.05
C PRO A 382 -23.93 15.47 -17.97
N GLU A 383 -25.14 14.95 -18.18
CA GLU A 383 -25.38 13.78 -19.03
C GLU A 383 -25.22 14.03 -20.53
N ASP A 384 -25.18 15.28 -20.97
CA ASP A 384 -25.02 15.69 -22.37
C ASP A 384 -23.69 16.40 -22.63
N ASP A 385 -22.90 16.62 -21.58
CA ASP A 385 -21.54 17.11 -21.69
C ASP A 385 -20.59 15.92 -21.95
N ALA A 386 -20.04 15.86 -23.16
CA ALA A 386 -19.11 14.79 -23.55
C ALA A 386 -17.90 14.68 -22.60
N ALA A 387 -17.38 15.81 -22.09
CA ALA A 387 -16.27 15.75 -21.15
C ALA A 387 -16.68 15.14 -19.81
N THR A 388 -17.86 15.50 -19.31
CA THR A 388 -18.39 14.92 -18.06
C THR A 388 -18.68 13.44 -18.20
N VAL A 389 -19.34 13.03 -19.29
CA VAL A 389 -19.69 11.62 -19.54
C VAL A 389 -18.45 10.74 -19.75
N LYS A 390 -17.42 11.25 -20.44
CA LYS A 390 -16.22 10.47 -20.75
C LYS A 390 -15.19 10.45 -19.63
N LEU A 391 -15.06 11.54 -18.86
CA LEU A 391 -14.01 11.69 -17.84
C LEU A 391 -14.52 11.59 -16.40
N GLY A 392 -15.84 11.67 -16.21
CA GLY A 392 -16.47 11.70 -14.90
C GLY A 392 -16.35 13.06 -14.19
N SER A 393 -17.23 13.28 -13.21
CA SER A 393 -17.17 14.47 -12.35
C SER A 393 -15.83 14.53 -11.59
N PRO A 394 -15.18 15.70 -11.46
CA PRO A 394 -15.71 17.05 -11.74
C PRO A 394 -15.32 17.62 -13.12
N TRP A 395 -14.91 16.79 -14.07
CA TRP A 395 -14.59 17.25 -15.42
C TRP A 395 -15.84 17.66 -16.19
N ARG A 396 -15.71 18.72 -16.99
CA ARG A 396 -16.77 19.21 -17.88
C ARG A 396 -16.18 20.06 -19.02
N MET A 397 -17.02 20.41 -19.99
CA MET A 397 -16.70 21.40 -21.01
C MET A 397 -16.70 22.81 -20.39
N PRO A 398 -15.76 23.70 -20.78
CA PRO A 398 -15.70 25.06 -20.26
C PRO A 398 -16.91 25.86 -20.71
N THR A 399 -17.35 26.79 -19.87
CA THR A 399 -18.35 27.79 -20.26
C THR A 399 -17.70 28.85 -21.15
N ILE A 400 -18.52 29.65 -21.82
CA ILE A 400 -18.01 30.72 -22.67
C ILE A 400 -17.24 31.79 -21.87
N ASP A 401 -17.68 32.07 -20.64
CA ASP A 401 -17.02 33.03 -19.74
C ASP A 401 -15.64 32.52 -19.28
N GLU A 402 -15.50 31.21 -19.09
CA GLU A 402 -14.22 30.59 -18.72
C GLU A 402 -13.23 30.57 -19.89
N ILE A 403 -13.72 30.40 -21.12
CA ILE A 403 -12.88 30.59 -22.31
C ILE A 403 -12.48 32.06 -22.43
N GLN A 404 -13.39 33.01 -22.17
CA GLN A 404 -13.07 34.43 -22.19
C GLN A 404 -12.02 34.80 -21.13
N GLU A 405 -12.07 34.18 -19.95
CA GLU A 405 -11.06 34.34 -18.92
C GLU A 405 -9.68 33.84 -19.40
N LEU A 406 -9.63 32.67 -20.05
CA LEU A 406 -8.42 32.11 -20.64
C LEU A 406 -7.81 33.07 -21.68
N ILE A 407 -8.66 33.65 -22.54
CA ILE A 407 -8.23 34.66 -23.53
C ILE A 407 -7.64 35.89 -22.83
N ASN A 408 -8.30 36.40 -21.79
CA ASN A 408 -7.92 37.66 -21.13
C ASN A 408 -6.69 37.54 -20.21
N ASN A 409 -6.40 36.34 -19.69
CA ASN A 409 -5.39 36.15 -18.63
C ASN A 409 -4.15 35.37 -19.05
N CYS A 410 -4.13 34.78 -20.25
CA CYS A 410 -2.99 34.04 -20.77
C CYS A 410 -2.29 34.77 -21.92
N THR A 411 -1.01 34.44 -22.12
CA THR A 411 -0.25 34.83 -23.32
C THR A 411 -0.40 33.75 -24.38
N TRP A 412 -0.79 34.14 -25.60
CA TRP A 412 -1.04 33.24 -26.71
C TRP A 412 0.07 33.38 -27.74
N THR A 413 0.82 32.30 -27.99
CA THR A 413 1.91 32.27 -28.99
C THR A 413 1.61 31.21 -30.05
N TRP A 414 1.44 31.62 -31.31
CA TRP A 414 1.27 30.67 -32.42
C TRP A 414 2.59 29.93 -32.66
N THR A 415 2.54 28.60 -32.67
CA THR A 415 3.72 27.75 -32.80
C THR A 415 3.38 26.43 -33.48
N THR A 416 4.41 25.64 -33.76
CA THR A 416 4.30 24.27 -34.29
C THR A 416 4.83 23.29 -33.26
N LYS A 417 4.01 22.33 -32.86
CA LYS A 417 4.39 21.23 -31.97
C LYS A 417 4.22 19.92 -32.71
N ASP A 418 5.32 19.19 -32.89
CA ASP A 418 5.37 17.90 -33.60
C ASP A 418 4.67 17.91 -34.98
N GLY A 419 4.87 19.01 -35.72
CA GLY A 419 4.31 19.21 -37.06
C GLY A 419 2.86 19.71 -37.11
N ILE A 420 2.22 19.91 -35.95
CA ILE A 420 0.87 20.46 -35.83
C ILE A 420 0.93 21.92 -35.39
N ASN A 421 0.29 22.82 -36.14
CA ASN A 421 0.21 24.23 -35.76
C ASN A 421 -0.91 24.44 -34.73
N GLY A 422 -0.70 25.38 -33.84
CA GLY A 422 -1.64 25.75 -32.80
C GLY A 422 -1.09 26.83 -31.89
N TYR A 423 -1.79 27.10 -30.80
CA TYR A 423 -1.34 28.06 -29.80
C TYR A 423 -0.73 27.36 -28.59
N GLU A 424 0.47 27.79 -28.20
CA GLU A 424 0.92 27.66 -26.82
C GLU A 424 0.25 28.77 -26.00
N VAL A 425 -0.57 28.36 -25.03
CA VAL A 425 -1.32 29.26 -24.15
C VAL A 425 -0.68 29.21 -22.76
N LYS A 426 -0.01 30.29 -22.38
CA LYS A 426 0.80 30.37 -21.16
C LYS A 426 0.14 31.24 -20.10
N GLY A 427 -0.06 30.68 -18.92
CA GLY A 427 -0.58 31.36 -17.75
C GLY A 427 0.43 32.30 -17.09
N LYS A 428 -0.05 33.20 -16.23
CA LYS A 428 0.80 34.14 -15.47
C LYS A 428 1.77 33.43 -14.53
N ASN A 429 1.43 32.21 -14.11
CA ASN A 429 2.28 31.36 -13.27
C ASN A 429 3.37 30.60 -14.06
N GLY A 430 3.45 30.79 -15.38
CA GLY A 430 4.45 30.16 -16.26
C GLY A 430 4.06 28.79 -16.82
N ASN A 431 3.00 28.16 -16.30
CA ASN A 431 2.48 26.91 -16.86
C ASN A 431 1.80 27.16 -18.21
N ALA A 432 1.78 26.15 -19.08
CA ALA A 432 1.20 26.28 -20.41
C ALA A 432 0.44 25.03 -20.86
N ILE A 433 -0.55 25.24 -21.73
CA ILE A 433 -1.20 24.20 -22.53
C ILE A 433 -0.98 24.47 -24.02
N PHE A 434 -1.07 23.42 -24.85
CA PHE A 434 -1.08 23.56 -26.30
C PHE A 434 -2.49 23.27 -26.84
N LEU A 435 -3.04 24.21 -27.60
CA LEU A 435 -4.31 24.06 -28.31
C LEU A 435 -4.02 23.85 -29.80
N PRO A 436 -4.16 22.61 -30.33
CA PRO A 436 -3.91 22.34 -31.73
C PRO A 436 -5.01 22.97 -32.60
N GLY A 437 -4.62 23.48 -33.77
CA GLY A 437 -5.53 24.04 -34.76
C GLY A 437 -6.29 22.94 -35.51
N ALA A 438 -7.13 22.18 -34.80
CA ALA A 438 -7.77 20.94 -35.24
C ALA A 438 -8.89 21.10 -36.30
N GLY A 439 -9.26 22.33 -36.66
CA GLY A 439 -10.37 22.56 -37.57
C GLY A 439 -11.73 22.21 -36.97
N GLY A 440 -12.57 21.54 -37.76
CA GLY A 440 -13.88 21.00 -37.34
C GLY A 440 -14.41 19.98 -38.35
N LYS A 441 -15.64 19.48 -38.16
CA LYS A 441 -16.31 18.57 -39.10
C LYS A 441 -17.75 18.99 -39.39
N GLY A 442 -18.10 19.03 -40.67
CA GLY A 442 -19.47 19.22 -41.17
C GLY A 442 -19.49 19.46 -42.68
N PRO A 443 -20.65 19.79 -43.28
CA PRO A 443 -20.78 19.92 -44.73
C PRO A 443 -19.80 20.92 -45.36
N ASP A 444 -19.57 22.04 -44.66
CA ASP A 444 -18.73 23.15 -45.12
C ASP A 444 -17.48 23.34 -44.27
N ILE A 445 -17.16 22.37 -43.40
CA ILE A 445 -16.07 22.47 -42.42
C ILE A 445 -15.26 21.17 -42.40
N SER A 446 -13.95 21.30 -42.63
CA SER A 446 -13.02 20.16 -42.63
C SER A 446 -11.97 20.24 -41.52
N THR A 447 -11.44 19.09 -41.15
CA THR A 447 -10.29 18.98 -40.25
C THR A 447 -9.07 19.61 -40.93
N THR A 448 -8.30 20.40 -40.19
CA THR A 448 -7.09 21.06 -40.70
C THR A 448 -6.09 21.19 -39.56
N SER A 449 -4.90 21.72 -39.85
CA SER A 449 -3.94 22.22 -38.87
C SER A 449 -3.84 23.75 -38.87
N LYS A 450 -4.65 24.46 -39.67
CA LYS A 450 -4.50 25.92 -39.90
C LYS A 450 -5.26 26.80 -38.90
N TRP A 451 -6.30 26.29 -38.28
CA TRP A 451 -7.18 27.01 -37.36
C TRP A 451 -7.91 26.03 -36.45
N GLY A 452 -8.29 26.42 -35.24
CA GLY A 452 -8.95 25.56 -34.25
C GLY A 452 -10.38 25.98 -33.97
N ARG A 453 -11.26 25.00 -33.71
CA ARG A 453 -12.62 25.22 -33.19
C ARG A 453 -12.91 24.34 -31.98
N TYR A 454 -13.38 24.98 -30.91
CA TYR A 454 -13.61 24.37 -29.61
C TYR A 454 -15.00 24.68 -29.11
N TRP A 455 -15.73 23.68 -28.62
CA TRP A 455 -17.03 23.91 -28.01
C TRP A 455 -16.91 24.54 -26.62
N SER A 456 -17.87 25.43 -26.32
CA SER A 456 -18.23 25.79 -24.95
C SER A 456 -19.52 25.08 -24.56
N SER A 457 -19.73 24.85 -23.26
CA SER A 457 -20.98 24.28 -22.74
C SER A 457 -22.12 25.30 -22.74
N SER A 458 -21.85 26.56 -23.08
CA SER A 458 -22.81 27.66 -23.05
C SER A 458 -23.58 27.80 -24.36
N LEU A 459 -24.90 27.85 -24.23
CA LEU A 459 -25.82 28.07 -25.33
C LEU A 459 -25.95 29.54 -25.71
N TYR A 460 -26.20 29.81 -26.99
CA TYR A 460 -26.68 31.12 -27.41
C TYR A 460 -28.21 31.22 -27.29
N ALA A 461 -28.68 31.75 -26.16
CA ALA A 461 -30.09 31.78 -25.80
C ALA A 461 -31.02 32.50 -26.80
N LYS A 462 -30.50 33.37 -27.68
CA LYS A 462 -31.31 34.11 -28.66
C LYS A 462 -31.59 33.34 -29.95
N ARG A 463 -30.82 32.28 -30.26
CA ARG A 463 -31.06 31.39 -31.41
C ARG A 463 -30.75 29.97 -30.99
N SER A 464 -31.81 29.21 -30.71
CA SER A 464 -31.68 27.83 -30.21
C SER A 464 -31.11 26.85 -31.23
N ASN A 465 -30.81 27.21 -32.48
CA ASN A 465 -30.05 26.33 -33.36
C ASN A 465 -28.53 26.52 -33.21
N ASP A 466 -28.10 27.61 -32.57
CA ASP A 466 -26.68 27.99 -32.43
C ASP A 466 -26.17 27.69 -31.01
N SER A 467 -24.87 27.44 -30.89
CA SER A 467 -24.14 27.40 -29.62
C SER A 467 -22.86 28.23 -29.69
N ASN A 468 -22.32 28.60 -28.52
CA ASN A 468 -21.08 29.36 -28.44
C ASN A 468 -19.88 28.43 -28.63
N TYR A 469 -18.94 28.87 -29.46
CA TYR A 469 -17.67 28.19 -29.71
C TYR A 469 -16.52 29.19 -29.69
N PHE A 470 -15.31 28.64 -29.54
CA PHE A 470 -14.07 29.38 -29.64
C PHE A 470 -13.36 29.05 -30.96
N PHE A 471 -13.03 30.09 -31.71
CA PHE A 471 -12.27 30.01 -32.95
C PHE A 471 -10.89 30.63 -32.77
N PHE A 472 -9.88 30.06 -33.42
CA PHE A 472 -8.61 30.72 -33.60
C PHE A 472 -7.92 30.35 -34.92
N ALA A 473 -7.11 31.26 -35.45
CA ALA A 473 -6.13 31.09 -36.51
C ALA A 473 -4.82 31.80 -36.11
N SER A 474 -3.80 31.80 -36.96
CA SER A 474 -2.48 32.38 -36.63
C SER A 474 -2.50 33.88 -36.30
N ASP A 475 -3.51 34.60 -36.77
CA ASP A 475 -3.65 36.06 -36.71
C ASP A 475 -4.91 36.52 -35.94
N GLU A 476 -5.77 35.59 -35.51
CA GLU A 476 -6.99 35.92 -34.78
C GLU A 476 -7.42 34.83 -33.79
N TYR A 477 -8.10 35.22 -32.73
CA TYR A 477 -8.89 34.30 -31.89
C TYR A 477 -10.11 35.04 -31.36
N THR A 478 -11.28 34.42 -31.49
CA THR A 478 -12.57 35.04 -31.17
C THR A 478 -13.57 34.04 -30.64
N LEU A 479 -14.50 34.54 -29.84
CA LEU A 479 -15.72 33.83 -29.50
C LEU A 479 -16.74 34.03 -30.62
N GLY A 480 -17.49 33.00 -30.96
CA GLY A 480 -18.44 33.03 -32.05
C GLY A 480 -19.65 32.14 -31.81
N LEU A 481 -20.58 32.18 -32.76
CA LEU A 481 -21.81 31.40 -32.76
C LEU A 481 -21.85 30.52 -33.99
N ILE A 482 -22.25 29.27 -33.84
CA ILE A 482 -22.45 28.37 -34.97
C ILE A 482 -23.48 27.29 -34.65
N ASP A 483 -24.05 26.69 -35.70
CA ASP A 483 -25.02 25.61 -35.59
C ASP A 483 -24.49 24.43 -34.74
N ARG A 484 -25.35 23.90 -33.87
CA ARG A 484 -25.01 22.84 -32.90
C ARG A 484 -24.59 21.50 -33.51
N HIS A 485 -24.99 21.23 -34.76
CA HIS A 485 -24.76 19.95 -35.41
C HIS A 485 -23.30 19.73 -35.82
N TYR A 486 -22.50 20.80 -35.95
CA TYR A 486 -21.09 20.69 -36.32
C TYR A 486 -20.28 19.92 -35.29
N GLY A 487 -19.29 19.15 -35.77
CA GLY A 487 -18.36 18.43 -34.91
C GLY A 487 -17.16 19.30 -34.57
N PHE A 488 -17.01 19.73 -33.31
CA PHE A 488 -15.81 20.42 -32.83
C PHE A 488 -15.14 19.67 -31.68
N THR A 489 -13.87 20.03 -31.47
CA THR A 489 -13.07 19.49 -30.38
C THR A 489 -13.49 20.10 -29.05
N ILE A 490 -13.16 19.41 -27.95
CA ILE A 490 -13.46 19.85 -26.60
C ILE A 490 -12.16 19.86 -25.82
N ARG A 491 -11.90 20.94 -25.09
CA ARG A 491 -10.80 21.01 -24.12
C ARG A 491 -11.39 21.02 -22.71
N PRO A 492 -11.42 19.87 -22.01
CA PRO A 492 -12.07 19.76 -20.71
C PRO A 492 -11.45 20.66 -19.63
N VAL A 493 -12.27 21.02 -18.64
CA VAL A 493 -11.87 21.79 -17.45
C VAL A 493 -12.42 21.16 -16.18
N ARG A 494 -11.82 21.52 -15.04
CA ARG A 494 -12.28 21.14 -13.69
C ARG A 494 -11.96 22.21 -12.64
N PRO A 495 -12.74 22.30 -11.55
CA PRO A 495 -12.41 23.12 -10.39
C PRO A 495 -11.07 22.77 -9.74
#